data_AF-A0A7J7KT77-F1
#
_entry.id   AF-A0A7J7KT77-F1
#
_cell.length_a   1.000
_cell.length_b   1.000
_cell.length_c   1.000
_cell.angle_alpha   90.00
_cell.angle_beta   90.00
_cell.angle_gamma   90.00
#
_symmetry.space_group_name_H-M   'P 1'
#
loop_
_entity.id
_entity.type
_entity.pdbx_description
1 polymer ?
#
loop_
_entity_poly.entity_id
_entity_poly.type
_entity_poly.pdbx_seq_one_letter_code
_entity_poly.pdbx_strand_id
1 'polypeptide(L)'
;MARKVAYFYDSDVGNFHYGPGHPMKPQRLALTHSLVFHYDLSKSMEVYRPYKASTYDMCRFHSEEYVDFLQRVTPHNVQGFTKLLQMFNVGDDCPVFDGIFDFCSRYTGASLDSAWKLNNELL
;
A
#
# COMPACT_ATOMS: atom_id res chain seq x y z
N MET A 1 -10.30 22.99 -21.43
CA MET A 1 -9.15 23.06 -20.49
C MET A 1 -8.63 21.65 -20.28
N ALA A 2 -7.31 21.47 -20.20
CA ALA A 2 -6.74 20.19 -19.75
C ALA A 2 -7.10 19.97 -18.27
N ARG A 3 -7.46 18.74 -17.89
CA ARG A 3 -7.69 18.37 -16.48
C ARG A 3 -6.34 18.30 -15.77
N LYS A 4 -6.23 18.79 -14.53
CA LYS A 4 -5.01 18.53 -13.76
C LYS A 4 -5.01 17.08 -13.30
N VAL A 5 -3.81 16.52 -13.20
CA VAL A 5 -3.61 15.12 -12.82
C VAL A 5 -2.59 15.12 -11.68
N ALA A 6 -2.95 14.51 -10.55
CA ALA A 6 -2.00 14.15 -9.52
C ALA A 6 -1.62 12.67 -9.63
N TYR A 7 -0.34 12.39 -9.45
CA TYR A 7 0.22 11.05 -9.49
C TYR A 7 1.01 10.79 -8.21
N PHE A 8 0.66 9.71 -7.53
CA PHE A 8 1.24 9.36 -6.24
C PHE A 8 2.19 8.19 -6.37
N TYR A 9 3.42 8.37 -5.90
CA TYR A 9 4.41 7.32 -5.90
C TYR A 9 5.33 7.40 -4.69
N ASP A 10 5.51 6.24 -4.05
CA ASP A 10 6.49 6.04 -2.99
C ASP A 10 7.59 5.11 -3.53
N SER A 11 8.85 5.54 -3.44
CA SER A 11 10.00 4.79 -3.97
C SER A 11 10.16 3.40 -3.35
N ASP A 12 9.67 3.18 -2.14
CA ASP A 12 9.84 1.90 -1.45
C ASP A 12 8.69 0.92 -1.73
N VAL A 13 7.58 1.37 -2.32
CA VAL A 13 6.38 0.52 -2.51
C VAL A 13 6.65 -0.70 -3.40
N GLY A 14 7.68 -0.63 -4.24
CA GLY A 14 8.12 -1.74 -5.09
C GLY A 14 9.03 -2.76 -4.39
N ASN A 15 9.53 -2.46 -3.18
CA ASN A 15 10.56 -3.26 -2.51
C ASN A 15 9.99 -4.39 -1.63
N PHE A 16 8.67 -4.54 -1.58
CA PHE A 16 8.01 -5.61 -0.85
C PHE A 16 7.94 -6.89 -1.69
N HIS A 17 7.97 -8.05 -1.03
CA HIS A 17 7.94 -9.35 -1.70
C HIS A 17 7.03 -10.32 -0.95
N TYR A 18 5.93 -10.72 -1.60
CA TYR A 18 4.90 -11.60 -1.01
C TYR A 18 5.41 -13.02 -0.69
N GLY A 19 6.54 -13.42 -1.24
CA GLY A 19 7.13 -14.74 -1.03
C GLY A 19 7.44 -15.46 -2.36
N PRO A 20 8.29 -16.49 -2.32
CA PRO A 20 8.58 -17.32 -3.48
C PRO A 20 7.29 -17.91 -4.08
N GLY A 21 7.18 -17.92 -5.41
CA GLY A 21 6.01 -18.48 -6.11
C GLY A 21 4.74 -17.63 -6.09
N HIS A 22 4.59 -16.67 -5.16
CA HIS A 22 3.37 -15.86 -5.08
C HIS A 22 3.22 -14.90 -6.29
N PRO A 23 2.05 -14.82 -6.95
CA PRO A 23 1.88 -14.05 -8.19
C PRO A 23 1.88 -12.53 -8.00
N MET A 24 1.47 -12.02 -6.83
CA MET A 24 1.50 -10.58 -6.57
C MET A 24 2.95 -10.09 -6.39
N LYS A 25 3.40 -9.23 -7.30
CA LYS A 25 4.74 -8.62 -7.32
C LYS A 25 4.66 -7.09 -7.20
N PRO A 26 4.83 -6.51 -6.00
CA PRO A 26 4.85 -5.06 -5.80
C PRO A 26 5.84 -4.30 -6.71
N GLN A 27 6.91 -4.96 -7.13
CA GLN A 27 7.91 -4.47 -8.10
C GLN A 27 7.28 -3.90 -9.38
N ARG A 28 6.11 -4.39 -9.79
CA ARG A 28 5.38 -3.87 -10.95
C ARG A 28 5.11 -2.36 -10.85
N LEU A 29 4.91 -1.84 -9.63
CA LEU A 29 4.67 -0.42 -9.37
C LEU A 29 5.91 0.43 -9.68
N ALA A 30 7.10 -0.06 -9.32
CA ALA A 30 8.36 0.60 -9.65
C ALA A 30 8.64 0.58 -11.16
N LEU A 31 8.32 -0.52 -11.85
CA LEU A 31 8.42 -0.61 -13.31
C LEU A 31 7.47 0.38 -14.00
N THR A 32 6.21 0.46 -13.54
CA THR A 32 5.25 1.46 -14.06
C THR A 32 5.76 2.88 -13.84
N HIS A 33 6.26 3.20 -12.63
CA HIS A 33 6.81 4.52 -12.34
C HIS A 33 8.01 4.86 -13.24
N SER A 34 8.91 3.91 -13.45
CA SER A 34 10.06 4.09 -14.33
C SER A 34 9.61 4.45 -15.75
N LEU A 35 8.63 3.74 -16.32
CA LEU A 35 8.10 4.07 -17.64
C LEU A 35 7.43 5.44 -17.67
N VAL A 36 6.59 5.76 -16.68
CA VAL A 36 5.93 7.07 -16.56
C VAL A 36 6.95 8.21 -16.55
N PHE A 37 8.05 8.04 -15.82
CA PHE A 37 9.11 9.03 -15.73
C PHE A 37 9.91 9.14 -17.04
N HIS A 38 10.35 8.01 -17.63
CA HIS A 38 11.18 8.01 -18.84
C HIS A 38 10.41 8.36 -20.11
N TYR A 39 9.08 8.22 -20.12
CA TYR A 39 8.21 8.76 -21.17
C TYR A 39 7.86 10.24 -20.97
N ASP A 40 8.47 10.91 -19.99
CA ASP A 40 8.22 12.32 -19.70
C ASP A 40 6.76 12.66 -19.32
N LEU A 41 5.95 11.65 -18.96
CA LEU A 41 4.55 11.87 -18.57
C LEU A 41 4.45 12.67 -17.27
N SER A 42 5.47 12.57 -16.41
CA SER A 42 5.64 13.37 -15.20
C SER A 42 5.65 14.87 -15.45
N LYS A 43 5.98 15.35 -16.67
CA LYS A 43 5.92 16.77 -17.03
C LYS A 43 4.49 17.29 -17.20
N SER A 44 3.53 16.40 -17.37
CA SER A 44 2.11 16.72 -17.60
C SER A 44 1.23 16.50 -16.37
N MET A 45 1.83 16.21 -15.22
CA MET A 45 1.11 15.89 -13.98
C MET A 45 1.92 16.31 -12.75
N GLU A 46 1.23 16.47 -11.62
CA GLU A 46 1.86 16.78 -10.35
C GLU A 46 2.21 15.47 -9.62
N VAL A 47 3.50 15.25 -9.38
CA VAL A 47 4.00 14.03 -8.73
C VAL A 47 4.13 14.26 -7.22
N TYR A 48 3.49 13.40 -6.43
CA TYR A 48 3.49 13.46 -4.97
C TYR A 48 4.08 12.20 -4.39
N ARG A 49 4.85 12.37 -3.31
CA ARG A 49 5.12 11.28 -2.37
C ARG A 49 3.93 11.19 -1.40
N PRO A 50 3.14 10.11 -1.42
CA PRO A 50 1.99 9.99 -0.56
C PRO A 50 2.40 9.85 0.92
N TYR A 51 1.50 10.24 1.82
CA TYR A 51 1.67 9.93 3.24
C TYR A 51 1.42 8.43 3.50
N LYS A 52 1.82 7.97 4.69
CA LYS A 52 1.57 6.61 5.17
C LYS A 52 0.30 6.59 6.01
N ALA A 53 -0.70 5.81 5.62
CA ALA A 53 -1.94 5.69 6.38
C ALA A 53 -1.67 5.14 7.78
N SER A 54 -2.25 5.80 8.78
CA SER A 54 -2.17 5.40 10.18
C SER A 54 -3.11 4.23 10.49
N THR A 55 -2.94 3.62 11.65
CA THR A 55 -3.93 2.67 12.19
C THR A 55 -5.31 3.33 12.31
N TYR A 56 -5.35 4.58 12.77
CA TYR A 56 -6.58 5.38 12.84
C TYR A 56 -7.27 5.47 11.48
N ASP A 57 -6.52 5.74 10.40
CA ASP A 57 -7.08 5.82 9.05
C ASP A 57 -7.70 4.49 8.60
N MET A 58 -7.02 3.37 8.84
CA MET A 58 -7.49 2.04 8.46
C MET A 58 -8.70 1.58 9.28
N CYS A 59 -8.73 1.91 10.57
CA CYS A 59 -9.82 1.57 11.50
C CYS A 59 -11.11 2.35 11.24
N ARG A 60 -11.12 3.35 10.34
CA ARG A 60 -12.36 3.99 9.87
C ARG A 60 -13.28 3.03 9.12
N PHE A 61 -12.76 1.89 8.67
CA PHE A 61 -13.52 0.83 8.02
C PHE A 61 -13.24 -0.56 8.60
N HIS A 62 -11.96 -0.89 8.81
CA HIS A 62 -11.56 -2.19 9.35
C HIS A 62 -11.72 -2.25 10.87
N SER A 63 -11.86 -3.47 11.42
CA SER A 63 -11.87 -3.62 12.88
C SER A 63 -10.49 -3.36 13.47
N GLU A 64 -10.45 -2.83 14.69
CA GLU A 64 -9.19 -2.53 15.39
C GLU A 64 -8.35 -3.80 15.60
N GLU A 65 -8.99 -4.93 15.89
CA GLU A 65 -8.31 -6.20 16.12
C GLU A 65 -7.60 -6.72 14.86
N TYR A 66 -8.20 -6.49 13.68
CA TYR A 66 -7.59 -6.88 12.41
C TYR A 66 -6.37 -6.02 12.09
N VAL A 67 -6.49 -4.71 12.28
CA VAL A 67 -5.39 -3.76 12.03
C VAL A 67 -4.25 -3.98 13.02
N ASP A 68 -4.53 -4.21 14.31
CA ASP A 68 -3.52 -4.58 15.31
C ASP A 68 -2.80 -5.89 14.95
N PHE A 69 -3.55 -6.89 14.51
CA PHE A 69 -2.98 -8.14 14.02
C PHE A 69 -2.00 -7.92 12.86
N LEU A 70 -2.41 -7.18 11.83
CA LEU A 70 -1.53 -6.88 10.68
C LEU A 70 -0.27 -6.10 11.10
N GLN A 71 -0.38 -5.22 12.09
CA GLN A 71 0.74 -4.43 12.59
C GLN A 71 1.76 -5.29 13.36
N ARG A 72 1.32 -6.38 13.99
CA ARG A 72 2.15 -7.20 14.90
C ARG A 72 2.68 -8.47 14.27
N VAL A 73 1.99 -9.03 13.28
CA VAL A 73 2.37 -10.30 12.68
C VAL A 73 3.63 -10.12 11.82
N THR A 74 4.57 -11.04 11.98
CA THR A 74 5.82 -11.12 11.21
C THR A 74 6.09 -12.57 10.85
N PRO A 75 6.93 -12.85 9.82
CA PRO A 75 7.33 -14.22 9.51
C PRO A 75 7.97 -14.97 10.70
N HIS A 76 8.60 -14.24 11.64
CA HIS A 76 9.26 -14.82 12.81
C HIS A 76 8.32 -15.21 13.95
N ASN A 77 7.17 -14.54 14.09
CA ASN A 77 6.23 -14.77 15.19
C ASN A 77 4.91 -15.43 14.74
N VAL A 78 4.76 -15.75 13.46
CA VAL A 78 3.52 -16.26 12.83
C VAL A 78 2.92 -17.48 13.57
N GLN A 79 3.76 -18.35 14.15
CA GLN A 79 3.32 -19.51 14.93
C GLN A 79 2.53 -19.13 16.19
N GLY A 80 2.76 -17.94 16.76
CA GLY A 80 2.00 -17.41 17.89
C GLY A 80 0.62 -16.89 17.52
N PHE A 81 0.31 -16.78 16.23
CA PHE A 81 -0.90 -16.15 15.70
C PHE A 81 -1.86 -17.13 15.01
N THR A 82 -1.69 -18.45 15.13
CA THR A 82 -2.45 -19.47 14.38
C THR A 82 -3.97 -19.27 14.36
N LYS A 83 -4.58 -18.93 15.50
CA LYS A 83 -6.03 -18.66 15.57
C LYS A 83 -6.43 -17.41 14.79
N LEU A 84 -5.61 -16.34 14.88
CA LEU A 84 -5.86 -15.07 14.21
C LEU A 84 -5.60 -15.18 12.70
N LEU A 85 -4.61 -15.96 12.28
CA LEU A 85 -4.36 -16.27 10.86
C LEU A 85 -5.60 -16.89 10.20
N GLN A 86 -6.19 -17.90 10.85
CA GLN A 86 -7.43 -18.52 10.36
C GLN A 86 -8.61 -17.54 10.39
N MET A 87 -8.76 -16.79 11.48
CA MET A 87 -9.88 -15.85 11.65
C MET A 87 -9.85 -14.71 10.63
N PHE A 88 -8.67 -14.17 10.31
CA PHE A 88 -8.47 -13.05 9.39
C PHE A 88 -8.11 -13.47 7.97
N ASN A 89 -8.16 -14.77 7.66
CA ASN A 89 -7.86 -15.33 6.34
C ASN A 89 -6.48 -14.91 5.80
N VAL A 90 -5.46 -15.02 6.64
CA VAL A 90 -4.06 -14.74 6.30
C VAL A 90 -3.28 -16.06 6.32
N GLY A 91 -2.69 -16.40 5.17
CA GLY A 91 -2.17 -17.75 4.88
C GLY A 91 -1.71 -17.88 3.43
N ASP A 92 -2.30 -18.80 2.66
CA ASP A 92 -1.80 -19.15 1.32
C ASP A 92 -1.93 -18.00 0.31
N ASP A 93 -3.15 -17.52 0.04
CA ASP A 93 -3.42 -16.45 -0.93
C ASP A 93 -3.02 -15.05 -0.40
N CYS A 94 -3.00 -14.90 0.92
CA CYS A 94 -2.69 -13.67 1.63
C CYS A 94 -1.56 -13.95 2.64
N PRO A 95 -0.30 -14.13 2.18
CA PRO A 95 0.78 -14.55 3.06
C PRO A 95 1.24 -13.45 4.02
N VAL A 96 1.77 -13.89 5.16
CA VAL A 96 2.58 -13.03 6.02
C VAL A 96 3.95 -12.87 5.35
N PHE A 97 4.38 -11.63 5.16
CA PHE A 97 5.71 -11.28 4.68
C PHE A 97 6.27 -10.09 5.45
N ASP A 98 7.58 -9.87 5.34
CA ASP A 98 8.25 -8.77 6.02
C ASP A 98 7.71 -7.41 5.57
N GLY A 99 7.24 -6.62 6.55
CA GLY A 99 6.72 -5.28 6.29
C GLY A 99 5.29 -5.23 5.72
N ILE A 100 4.47 -6.28 5.91
CA ILE A 100 3.07 -6.31 5.45
C ILE A 100 2.29 -5.04 5.82
N PHE A 101 2.36 -4.59 7.07
CA PHE A 101 1.67 -3.38 7.51
C PHE A 101 2.22 -2.11 6.86
N ASP A 102 3.54 -2.02 6.65
CA ASP A 102 4.15 -0.87 5.98
C ASP A 102 3.72 -0.80 4.50
N PHE A 103 3.59 -1.95 3.84
CA PHE A 103 3.04 -2.03 2.48
C PHE A 103 1.58 -1.56 2.44
N CYS A 104 0.75 -2.05 3.38
CA CYS A 104 -0.65 -1.63 3.53
C CYS A 104 -0.78 -0.11 3.75
N SER A 105 0.05 0.43 4.64
CA SER A 105 0.07 1.84 4.98
C SER A 105 0.39 2.73 3.77
N ARG A 106 1.34 2.34 2.93
CA ARG A 106 1.74 3.11 1.75
C ARG A 106 0.66 3.15 0.68
N TYR A 107 0.11 2.01 0.27
CA TYR A 107 -0.91 2.03 -0.79
C TYR A 107 -2.21 2.70 -0.31
N THR A 108 -2.56 2.53 0.97
CA THR A 108 -3.77 3.14 1.55
C THR A 108 -3.62 4.65 1.64
N GLY A 109 -2.47 5.14 2.10
CA GLY A 109 -2.20 6.57 2.21
C GLY A 109 -2.24 7.28 0.86
N ALA A 110 -1.74 6.65 -0.20
CA ALA A 110 -1.85 7.18 -1.56
C ALA A 110 -3.31 7.37 -2.02
N SER A 111 -4.18 6.39 -1.74
CA SER A 111 -5.61 6.49 -2.07
C SER A 111 -6.32 7.57 -1.26
N LEU A 112 -6.03 7.68 0.04
CA LEU A 112 -6.64 8.66 0.92
C LEU A 112 -6.21 10.09 0.58
N ASP A 113 -4.92 10.31 0.27
CA ASP A 113 -4.38 11.60 -0.17
C ASP A 113 -5.03 12.04 -1.49
N SER A 114 -5.15 11.12 -2.45
CA SER A 114 -5.86 11.36 -3.71
C SER A 114 -7.31 11.80 -3.50
N ALA A 115 -8.06 11.09 -2.65
CA ALA A 115 -9.44 11.43 -2.32
C ALA A 115 -9.53 12.79 -1.60
N TRP A 116 -8.61 13.08 -0.69
CA TRP A 116 -8.55 14.37 -0.02
C TRP A 116 -8.31 15.51 -1.00
N LYS A 117 -7.39 15.37 -1.96
CA LYS A 117 -7.17 16.38 -3.00
C LYS A 117 -8.39 16.62 -3.88
N LEU A 118 -9.10 15.56 -4.27
CA LEU A 118 -10.35 15.68 -5.04
C LEU A 118 -11.42 16.44 -4.25
N ASN A 119 -11.61 16.10 -2.98
CA ASN A 119 -12.62 16.76 -2.13
C ASN A 119 -12.33 18.23 -1.84
N ASN A 120 -11.06 18.65 -1.93
CA ASN A 120 -10.62 20.02 -1.67
C ASN A 120 -10.32 20.82 -2.95
N GLU A 121 -10.75 20.33 -4.12
CA GLU A 121 -10.58 20.99 -5.43
C GLU A 121 -9.11 21.37 -5.73
N LEU A 122 -8.18 20.52 -5.30
CA LEU A 122 -6.74 20.70 -5.54
C LEU A 122 -6.28 20.13 -6.89
N LEU A 123 -7.20 19.59 -7.70
CA LEU A 123 -7.01 19.00 -9.05
C LEU A 123 -7.97 19.62 -10.07
#